data_AF-A0A841LIN2-F1
#
_entry.id   AF-A0A841LIN2-F1
#
_cell.length_a   1.000
_cell.length_b   1.000
_cell.length_c   1.000
_cell.angle_alpha   90.00
_cell.angle_beta   90.00
_cell.angle_gamma   90.00
#
_symmetry.space_group_name_H-M   'P 1'
#
loop_
_entity.id
_entity.type
_entity.pdbx_description
1 polymer ?
#
loop_
_entity_poly.entity_id
_entity_poly.type
_entity_poly.pdbx_seq_one_letter_code
_entity_poly.pdbx_strand_id
1 'polypeptide(L)'
;MKKLILAAAFVACFGLSRTKAQNVNGVKLTDIHVDYIQIRAVKSFLADKQWIALEYGQKVSDYSELYIRDDHAKKIEFNSAIDAVNKMKAYGYELFSVYTEQVDQSSNKPVYVLRRK
;
A
#
# COMPACT_ATOMS: atom_id res chain seq x y z
N MET A 1 -3.38 35.02 -29.06
CA MET A 1 -4.03 33.70 -28.89
C MET A 1 -3.08 32.52 -29.07
N LYS A 2 -2.19 32.49 -30.08
CA LYS A 2 -1.22 31.38 -30.27
C LYS A 2 -0.22 31.17 -29.11
N LYS A 3 0.13 32.24 -28.38
CA LYS A 3 1.07 32.18 -27.23
C LYS A 3 0.45 31.58 -25.95
N LEU A 4 -0.87 31.64 -25.80
CA LEU A 4 -1.59 31.07 -24.63
C LEU A 4 -1.74 29.55 -24.76
N ILE A 5 -1.87 29.03 -25.98
CA ILE A 5 -1.94 27.59 -26.26
C ILE A 5 -0.60 26.92 -25.94
N LEU A 6 0.52 27.58 -26.23
CA LEU A 6 1.86 27.06 -25.89
C LEU A 6 2.09 26.98 -24.38
N ALA A 7 1.62 27.97 -23.61
CA ALA A 7 1.77 27.97 -22.15
C ALA A 7 0.95 26.85 -21.48
N ALA A 8 -0.24 26.54 -21.99
CA ALA A 8 -1.07 25.44 -21.48
C ALA A 8 -0.44 24.05 -21.75
N ALA A 9 0.24 23.87 -22.89
CA ALA A 9 0.93 22.63 -23.23
C ALA A 9 2.15 22.36 -22.31
N PHE A 10 2.88 23.41 -21.91
CA PHE A 10 4.03 23.27 -21.01
C PHE A 10 3.61 22.86 -19.58
N VAL A 11 2.50 23.39 -19.05
CA VAL A 11 1.98 23.01 -17.72
C VAL A 11 1.49 21.56 -17.70
N ALA A 12 0.89 21.07 -18.79
CA ALA A 12 0.43 19.68 -18.91
C ALA A 12 1.58 18.66 -18.91
N CYS A 13 2.76 19.01 -19.46
CA CYS A 13 3.90 18.09 -19.53
C CYS A 13 4.68 17.94 -18.21
N PHE A 14 4.66 18.94 -17.32
CA PHE A 14 5.33 18.87 -16.01
C PHE A 14 4.42 18.37 -14.86
N GLY A 15 3.10 18.29 -15.09
CA GLY A 15 2.11 17.84 -14.10
C GLY A 15 1.99 16.32 -13.94
N LEU A 16 2.63 15.53 -14.81
CA LEU A 16 2.71 14.07 -14.66
C LEU A 16 3.70 13.74 -13.54
N SER A 17 3.31 14.04 -12.31
CA SER A 17 3.92 13.46 -11.13
C SER A 17 3.97 11.95 -11.36
N ARG A 18 5.18 11.38 -11.42
CA ARG A 18 5.40 9.95 -11.49
C ARG A 18 4.88 9.36 -10.18
N THR A 19 3.57 9.12 -10.10
CA THR A 19 2.99 8.32 -9.03
C THR A 19 3.65 6.95 -9.17
N LYS A 20 4.62 6.66 -8.30
CA LYS A 20 5.29 5.37 -8.30
C LYS A 20 4.21 4.30 -8.16
N ALA A 21 4.10 3.43 -9.15
CA ALA A 21 3.09 2.39 -9.08
C ALA A 21 3.47 1.48 -7.91
N GLN A 22 2.50 1.20 -7.07
CA GLN A 22 2.68 0.38 -5.89
C GLN A 22 2.18 -1.01 -6.23
N ASN A 23 2.93 -2.02 -5.80
CA ASN A 23 2.58 -3.41 -6.03
C ASN A 23 2.83 -4.23 -4.77
N VAL A 24 2.23 -5.41 -4.74
CA VAL A 24 2.59 -6.47 -3.80
C VAL A 24 2.70 -7.76 -4.59
N ASN A 25 3.78 -8.50 -4.37
CA ASN A 25 4.13 -9.68 -5.17
C ASN A 25 4.02 -9.44 -6.70
N GLY A 26 4.47 -8.28 -7.18
CA GLY A 26 4.42 -7.91 -8.60
C GLY A 26 3.05 -7.51 -9.16
N VAL A 27 1.97 -7.68 -8.39
CA VAL A 27 0.62 -7.26 -8.76
C VAL A 27 0.37 -5.83 -8.29
N LYS A 28 0.01 -4.93 -9.21
CA LYS A 28 -0.26 -3.53 -8.87
C LYS A 28 -1.45 -3.44 -7.91
N LEU A 29 -1.38 -2.55 -6.93
CA LEU A 29 -2.47 -2.36 -5.98
C LEU A 29 -3.78 -1.94 -6.67
N THR A 30 -3.70 -1.25 -7.81
CA THR A 30 -4.87 -0.89 -8.64
C THR A 30 -5.55 -2.08 -9.29
N ASP A 31 -4.86 -3.20 -9.43
CA ASP A 31 -5.33 -4.38 -10.16
C ASP A 31 -5.82 -5.46 -9.19
N ILE A 32 -5.74 -5.21 -7.87
CA ILE A 32 -6.27 -6.09 -6.83
C ILE A 32 -7.76 -5.75 -6.64
N HIS A 33 -8.60 -6.75 -6.92
CA HIS A 33 -10.05 -6.58 -7.04
C HIS A 33 -10.84 -7.60 -6.22
N VAL A 34 -10.22 -8.18 -5.20
CA VAL A 34 -10.86 -9.16 -4.31
C VAL A 34 -11.72 -8.49 -3.24
N ASP A 35 -12.67 -9.23 -2.66
CA ASP A 35 -13.62 -8.71 -1.68
C ASP A 35 -12.98 -8.31 -0.35
N TYR A 36 -11.95 -9.04 0.09
CA TYR A 36 -11.26 -8.80 1.35
C TYR A 36 -9.76 -8.83 1.18
N ILE A 37 -9.10 -7.90 1.87
CA ILE A 37 -7.65 -7.89 2.05
C ILE A 37 -7.33 -7.77 3.53
N GLN A 38 -6.11 -8.15 3.88
CA GLN A 38 -5.57 -8.07 5.21
C GLN A 38 -4.26 -7.29 5.19
N ILE A 39 -4.09 -6.39 6.15
CA ILE A 39 -2.83 -5.67 6.32
C ILE A 39 -2.29 -5.78 7.75
N ARG A 40 -0.96 -5.85 7.84
CA ARG A 40 -0.21 -5.95 9.10
C ARG A 40 1.00 -5.03 9.06
N ALA A 41 1.27 -4.36 10.18
CA ALA A 41 2.52 -3.63 10.36
C ALA A 41 3.70 -4.60 10.54
N VAL A 42 4.80 -4.29 9.88
CA VAL A 42 6.09 -4.96 10.04
C VAL A 42 7.14 -3.91 10.35
N LYS A 43 8.02 -4.19 11.32
CA LYS A 43 9.08 -3.28 11.72
C LYS A 43 9.98 -2.98 10.51
N SER A 44 10.19 -1.70 10.20
CA SER A 44 11.14 -1.27 9.17
C SER A 44 12.55 -1.09 9.77
N PHE A 45 13.52 -0.73 8.92
CA PHE A 45 14.86 -0.37 9.40
C PHE A 45 14.88 0.97 10.16
N LEU A 46 13.98 1.90 9.82
CA LEU A 46 13.83 3.17 10.53
C LEU A 46 12.92 2.99 11.73
N ALA A 47 13.35 3.48 12.89
CA ALA A 47 12.67 3.26 14.16
C ALA A 47 11.23 3.84 14.20
N ASP A 48 10.96 4.88 13.40
CA ASP A 48 9.68 5.59 13.33
C ASP A 48 8.81 5.18 12.13
N LYS A 49 9.29 4.28 11.26
CA LYS A 49 8.55 3.82 10.07
C LYS A 49 8.24 2.33 10.15
N GLN A 50 7.21 1.94 9.40
CA GLN A 50 6.75 0.57 9.28
C GLN A 50 6.65 0.17 7.82
N TRP A 51 6.94 -1.09 7.52
CA TRP A 51 6.49 -1.71 6.29
C TRP A 51 5.11 -2.32 6.50
N ILE A 52 4.41 -2.57 5.41
CA ILE A 52 3.07 -3.15 5.44
C ILE A 52 3.08 -4.44 4.64
N ALA A 53 2.75 -5.54 5.31
CA ALA A 53 2.40 -6.79 4.65
C ALA A 53 0.92 -6.71 4.24
N LEU A 54 0.63 -6.86 2.94
CA LEU A 54 -0.70 -6.89 2.36
C LEU A 54 -0.97 -8.27 1.77
N GLU A 55 -2.05 -8.89 2.24
CA GLU A 55 -2.51 -10.19 1.81
C GLU A 55 -3.93 -10.11 1.28
N TYR A 56 -4.17 -10.76 0.15
CA TYR A 56 -5.44 -10.82 -0.56
C TYR A 56 -5.75 -12.25 -1.02
N GLY A 57 -5.07 -13.25 -0.44
CA GLY A 57 -5.17 -14.66 -0.81
C GLY A 57 -4.14 -15.12 -1.86
N GLN A 58 -3.13 -14.30 -2.16
CA GLN A 58 -2.08 -14.66 -3.09
C GLN A 58 -1.13 -15.72 -2.52
N LYS A 59 -0.71 -16.66 -3.37
CA LYS A 59 0.36 -17.60 -3.02
C LYS A 59 1.69 -16.85 -2.94
N VAL A 60 2.40 -17.00 -1.83
CA VAL A 60 3.76 -16.48 -1.65
C VAL A 60 4.73 -17.59 -1.29
N SER A 61 5.97 -17.46 -1.76
CA SER A 61 7.06 -18.37 -1.38
C SER A 61 7.80 -17.89 -0.12
N ASP A 62 7.84 -16.58 0.08
CA ASP A 62 8.46 -15.90 1.21
C ASP A 62 7.56 -14.79 1.75
N TYR A 63 7.58 -14.58 3.07
CA TYR A 63 6.73 -13.57 3.71
C TYR A 63 7.02 -12.15 3.21
N SER A 64 8.24 -11.86 2.75
CA SER A 64 8.59 -10.53 2.23
C SER A 64 7.97 -10.19 0.87
N GLU A 65 7.38 -11.17 0.17
CA GLU A 65 6.59 -10.95 -1.04
C GLU A 65 5.26 -10.24 -0.73
N LEU A 66 4.79 -10.32 0.52
CA LEU A 66 3.61 -9.60 1.00
C LEU A 66 3.88 -8.09 1.22
N TYR A 67 5.12 -7.62 1.16
CA TYR A 67 5.41 -6.21 1.40
C TYR A 67 5.02 -5.34 0.21
N ILE A 68 4.34 -4.23 0.50
CA ILE A 68 4.05 -3.21 -0.51
C ILE A 68 5.36 -2.59 -1.00
N ARG A 69 5.55 -2.55 -2.31
CA ARG A 69 6.78 -2.11 -2.98
C ARG A 69 6.51 -1.06 -4.04
N ASP A 70 7.55 -0.28 -4.34
CA ASP A 70 7.57 0.61 -5.51
C ASP A 70 8.02 -0.14 -6.78
N ASP A 71 8.04 0.59 -7.90
CA ASP A 71 8.44 0.08 -9.22
C ASP A 71 9.88 -0.44 -9.30
N HIS A 72 10.73 -0.15 -8.31
CA HIS A 72 12.11 -0.65 -8.23
C HIS A 72 12.23 -1.79 -7.21
N ALA A 73 11.12 -2.43 -6.85
CA ALA A 73 11.02 -3.48 -5.84
C ALA A 73 11.43 -3.03 -4.43
N LYS A 74 11.55 -1.72 -4.16
CA LYS A 74 11.89 -1.21 -2.83
C LYS A 74 10.65 -1.25 -1.94
N LYS A 75 10.80 -1.78 -0.72
CA LYS A 75 9.73 -1.76 0.30
C LYS A 75 9.35 -0.31 0.63
N ILE A 76 8.06 -0.03 0.66
CA ILE A 76 7.53 1.30 0.96
C ILE A 76 7.37 1.45 2.47
N GLU A 77 7.81 2.59 2.97
CA GLU A 77 7.66 2.98 4.38
C GLU A 77 6.33 3.72 4.59
N PHE A 78 5.67 3.36 5.67
CA PHE A 78 4.44 3.96 6.17
C PHE A 78 4.69 4.51 7.56
N ASN A 79 3.97 5.56 7.94
CA ASN A 79 4.08 6.12 9.29
C ASN A 79 3.43 5.19 10.34
N SER A 80 2.43 4.40 9.93
CA SER A 80 1.77 3.40 10.79
C SER A 80 0.92 2.43 9.96
N ALA A 81 0.39 1.38 10.58
CA ALA A 81 -0.67 0.58 9.97
C ALA A 81 -1.92 1.41 9.59
N ILE A 82 -2.25 2.44 10.37
CA ILE A 82 -3.40 3.33 10.10
C ILE A 82 -3.16 4.21 8.87
N ASP A 83 -1.92 4.64 8.64
CA ASP A 83 -1.52 5.31 7.38
C ASP A 83 -1.84 4.41 6.19
N ALA A 84 -1.49 3.13 6.29
CA ALA A 84 -1.81 2.14 5.26
C ALA A 84 -3.32 1.91 5.09
N VAL A 85 -4.10 1.77 6.18
CA VAL A 85 -5.57 1.68 6.11
C VAL A 85 -6.15 2.87 5.36
N ASN A 86 -5.72 4.09 5.68
CA ASN A 86 -6.20 5.31 5.03
C ASN A 86 -5.82 5.33 3.54
N LYS A 87 -4.62 4.87 3.21
CA LYS A 87 -4.17 4.78 1.81
C LYS A 87 -5.00 3.77 1.01
N MET A 88 -5.40 2.65 1.59
CA MET A 88 -6.21 1.63 0.91
C MET A 88 -7.61 2.15 0.49
N LYS A 89 -8.09 3.24 1.09
CA LYS A 89 -9.33 3.91 0.66
C LYS A 89 -9.26 4.42 -0.78
N ALA A 90 -8.08 4.86 -1.25
CA ALA A 90 -7.89 5.29 -2.64
C ALA A 90 -7.95 4.11 -3.63
N TYR A 91 -7.79 2.88 -3.14
CA TYR A 91 -7.88 1.64 -3.92
C TYR A 91 -9.24 0.94 -3.77
N GLY A 92 -10.24 1.63 -3.20
CA GLY A 92 -11.61 1.10 -3.09
C GLY A 92 -11.86 0.17 -1.91
N TYR A 93 -10.98 0.17 -0.89
CA TYR A 93 -11.14 -0.62 0.32
C TYR A 93 -11.56 0.24 1.52
N GLU A 94 -12.31 -0.35 2.45
CA GLU A 94 -12.70 0.24 3.72
C GLU A 94 -12.42 -0.72 4.87
N LEU A 95 -12.19 -0.17 6.07
CA LEU A 95 -11.97 -0.99 7.26
C LEU A 95 -13.23 -1.79 7.57
N PHE A 96 -13.08 -3.11 7.67
CA PHE A 96 -14.18 -4.03 8.00
C PHE A 96 -14.08 -4.52 9.45
N SER A 97 -12.90 -5.00 9.85
CA SER A 97 -12.67 -5.47 11.21
C SER A 97 -11.20 -5.36 11.61
N VAL A 98 -10.97 -5.42 12.92
CA VAL A 98 -9.63 -5.48 13.52
C VAL A 98 -9.61 -6.60 14.53
N TYR A 99 -8.57 -7.44 14.49
CA TYR A 99 -8.32 -8.45 15.50
C TYR A 99 -6.83 -8.44 15.88
N THR A 100 -6.47 -9.15 16.95
CA THR A 100 -5.07 -9.27 17.39
C THR A 100 -4.53 -10.66 17.05
N GLU A 101 -3.37 -10.70 16.39
CA GLU A 101 -2.60 -11.92 16.17
C GLU A 101 -1.48 -11.98 17.20
N GLN A 102 -1.38 -13.10 17.91
CA GLN A 102 -0.26 -13.36 18.81
C GLN A 102 0.99 -13.64 17.97
N VAL A 103 2.04 -12.86 18.19
CA VAL A 103 3.31 -12.98 17.45
C VAL A 103 4.29 -13.85 18.23
N ASP A 104 4.33 -13.67 19.55
CA ASP A 104 5.11 -14.48 20.49
C ASP A 104 4.40 -14.57 21.85
N GLN A 105 5.04 -15.16 22.86
CA GLN A 105 4.46 -15.35 24.19
C GLN A 105 4.07 -14.04 24.91
N SER A 106 4.66 -12.91 24.50
CA SER A 106 4.56 -11.61 25.16
C SER A 106 4.06 -10.48 24.25
N SER A 107 3.94 -10.71 22.94
CA SER A 107 3.59 -9.68 21.98
C SER A 107 2.42 -10.08 21.08
N ASN A 108 1.50 -9.13 20.93
CA ASN A 108 0.37 -9.20 20.02
C ASN A 108 0.50 -8.05 19.02
N LYS A 109 0.08 -8.29 17.78
CA LYS A 109 -0.02 -7.24 16.76
C LYS A 109 -1.45 -7.10 16.26
N PRO A 110 -1.94 -5.88 16.04
CA PRO A 110 -3.21 -5.68 15.37
C PRO A 110 -3.11 -6.13 13.91
N VAL A 111 -4.19 -6.72 13.44
CA VAL A 111 -4.41 -7.15 12.07
C VAL A 111 -5.69 -6.47 11.59
N TYR A 112 -5.60 -5.81 10.45
CA TYR A 112 -6.72 -5.06 9.88
C TYR A 112 -7.25 -5.83 8.67
N VAL A 113 -8.54 -6.15 8.69
CA VAL A 113 -9.25 -6.69 7.54
C VAL A 113 -10.00 -5.54 6.89
N LEU A 114 -9.78 -5.37 5.59
CA LEU A 114 -10.47 -4.39 4.78
C LEU A 114 -11.36 -5.08 3.78
N ARG A 115 -12.55 -4.53 3.58
CA ARG A 115 -13.53 -4.98 2.57
C ARG A 115 -13.55 -4.02 1.41
N ARG A 116 -13.76 -4.53 0.21
CA ARG A 116 -13.99 -3.70 -0.98
C ARG A 116 -15.33 -2.97 -0.89
N LYS A 117 -15.37 -1.73 -1.35
CA LYS A 117 -16.58 -0.90 -1.47
C LYS A 117 -17.42 -1.27 -2.68
#